data_AF-A0A7K4IMJ8-F1
#
_entry.id   AF-A0A7K4IMJ8-F1
#
_cell.length_a   1.000
_cell.length_b   1.000
_cell.length_c   1.000
_cell.angle_alpha   90.00
_cell.angle_beta   90.00
_cell.angle_gamma   90.00
#
_symmetry.space_group_name_H-M   'P 1'
#
loop_
_entity.id
_entity.type
_entity.pdbx_description
1 polymer ?
#
loop_
_entity_poly.entity_id
_entity_poly.type
_entity_poly.pdbx_seq_one_letter_code
_entity_poly.pdbx_strand_id
1 'polypeptide(L)'
;MARTEEDKSYAVGHFSLGYILGKASTTVTKTEIHIPTILMLSVMPDTDIIMNKVIPQIEHRGPTHSTIILFLSFMPIFALYRKKAIPYFLALIQHPLLADYVAGAQIQLLWPFTTQYYGIEIDIKSATNVSLEWMLFLVFTAILLKSKNVTTFFKPYKSSLILSVPTFSVLLPVFLSFPLEVPIWLIPPHLFFIFMFLISLIIDVHKILFR
;
A
#
# COMPACT_ATOMS: atom_id res chain seq x y z
N MET A 1 25.22 15.55 7.82
CA MET A 1 24.22 16.27 7.01
C MET A 1 22.91 15.50 7.12
N ALA A 2 22.01 15.97 7.99
CA ALA A 2 20.69 15.35 8.17
C ALA A 2 19.88 15.58 6.89
N ARG A 3 19.63 14.51 6.13
CA ARG A 3 18.81 14.55 4.92
C ARG A 3 17.35 14.77 5.34
N THR A 4 16.83 15.96 5.05
CA THR A 4 15.41 16.32 5.15
C THR A 4 14.61 15.67 3.99
N GLU A 5 14.65 14.35 3.90
CA GLU A 5 13.98 13.55 2.86
C GLU A 5 12.95 12.57 3.46
N GLU A 6 12.40 12.91 4.62
CA GLU A 6 11.80 11.93 5.54
C GLU A 6 10.47 11.33 5.08
N ASP A 7 9.83 11.81 4.01
CA ASP A 7 8.52 11.32 3.61
C ASP A 7 8.31 11.41 2.09
N LYS A 8 8.75 10.37 1.37
CA LYS A 8 8.72 10.34 -0.09
C LYS A 8 8.11 9.06 -0.66
N SER A 9 6.81 8.81 -0.46
CA SER A 9 6.06 7.83 -1.26
C SER A 9 4.57 8.18 -1.31
N TYR A 10 3.90 8.00 -2.46
CA TYR A 10 2.45 8.24 -2.57
C TYR A 10 1.69 6.91 -2.49
N ALA A 11 0.60 6.88 -1.73
CA ALA A 11 -0.18 5.68 -1.52
C ALA A 11 -0.87 5.14 -2.81
N VAL A 12 -1.03 5.96 -3.85
CA VAL A 12 -1.71 5.59 -5.10
C VAL A 12 -1.01 4.42 -5.80
N GLY A 13 0.30 4.52 -6.00
CA GLY A 13 1.12 3.53 -6.68
C GLY A 13 1.17 2.24 -5.90
N HIS A 14 1.33 2.34 -4.57
CA HIS A 14 1.30 1.21 -3.65
C HIS A 14 0.00 0.41 -3.72
N PHE A 15 -1.16 1.08 -3.61
CA PHE A 15 -2.46 0.42 -3.73
C PHE A 15 -2.64 -0.24 -5.10
N SER A 16 -2.28 0.50 -6.15
CA SER A 16 -2.43 0.06 -7.51
C SER A 16 -1.57 -1.17 -7.78
N LEU A 17 -0.29 -1.12 -7.43
CA LEU A 17 0.67 -2.20 -7.64
C LEU A 17 0.36 -3.41 -6.77
N GLY A 18 0.01 -3.21 -5.50
CA GLY A 18 -0.41 -4.28 -4.59
C GLY A 18 -1.63 -5.04 -5.11
N TYR A 19 -2.65 -4.32 -5.60
CA TYR A 19 -3.80 -4.93 -6.24
C TYR A 19 -3.45 -5.63 -7.55
N ILE A 20 -2.66 -5.01 -8.42
CA ILE A 20 -2.27 -5.57 -9.73
C ILE A 20 -1.54 -6.91 -9.51
N LEU A 21 -0.52 -6.94 -8.65
CA LEU A 21 0.26 -8.15 -8.37
C LEU A 21 -0.57 -9.21 -7.65
N GLY A 22 -1.33 -8.80 -6.63
CA GLY A 22 -2.26 -9.67 -5.92
C GLY A 22 -3.24 -10.33 -6.89
N LYS A 23 -3.88 -9.55 -7.75
CA LYS A 23 -4.85 -10.05 -8.74
C LYS A 23 -4.19 -10.90 -9.82
N ALA A 24 -3.05 -10.49 -10.36
CA ALA A 24 -2.33 -11.27 -11.38
C ALA A 24 -1.97 -12.66 -10.86
N SER A 25 -1.51 -12.75 -9.61
CA SER A 25 -1.13 -14.02 -8.99
C SER A 25 -2.30 -15.00 -8.85
N THR A 26 -3.54 -14.51 -8.70
CA THR A 26 -4.73 -15.37 -8.56
C THR A 26 -4.96 -16.30 -9.75
N THR A 27 -4.54 -15.88 -10.94
CA THR A 27 -4.63 -16.69 -12.17
C THR A 27 -3.75 -17.92 -12.09
N VAL A 28 -2.55 -17.77 -11.51
CA VAL A 28 -1.56 -18.84 -11.37
C VAL A 28 -1.88 -19.72 -10.16
N THR A 29 -2.19 -19.11 -9.02
CA THR A 29 -2.43 -19.84 -7.76
C THR A 29 -3.81 -20.49 -7.70
N LYS A 30 -4.75 -20.03 -8.55
CA LYS A 30 -6.17 -20.40 -8.54
C LYS A 30 -6.80 -20.15 -7.16
N THR A 31 -6.61 -18.94 -6.64
CA THR A 31 -7.09 -18.52 -5.32
C THR A 31 -7.94 -17.28 -5.41
N GLU A 32 -8.92 -17.15 -4.52
CA GLU A 32 -9.67 -15.91 -4.35
C GLU A 32 -8.91 -14.93 -3.45
N ILE A 33 -9.19 -13.63 -3.62
CA ILE A 33 -8.57 -12.56 -2.85
C ILE A 33 -9.61 -11.71 -2.14
N HIS A 34 -9.28 -11.29 -0.93
CA HIS A 34 -10.01 -10.28 -0.19
C HIS A 34 -9.37 -8.91 -0.45
N ILE A 35 -10.01 -8.12 -1.32
CA ILE A 35 -9.46 -6.84 -1.82
C ILE A 35 -9.10 -5.88 -0.68
N PRO A 36 -9.92 -5.68 0.36
CA PRO A 36 -9.55 -4.80 1.47
C PRO A 36 -8.22 -5.17 2.14
N THR A 37 -7.93 -6.47 2.28
CA THR A 37 -6.68 -6.94 2.88
C THR A 37 -5.48 -6.71 1.96
N ILE A 38 -5.67 -6.89 0.64
CA ILE A 38 -4.63 -6.58 -0.35
C ILE A 38 -4.23 -5.10 -0.26
N LEU A 39 -5.22 -4.21 -0.21
CA LEU A 39 -4.98 -2.77 -0.14
C LEU A 39 -4.35 -2.35 1.20
N MET A 40 -4.82 -2.92 2.31
CA MET A 40 -4.21 -2.67 3.63
C MET A 40 -2.74 -3.13 3.68
N LEU A 41 -2.44 -4.34 3.20
CA LEU A 41 -1.07 -4.84 3.19
C LEU A 41 -0.14 -4.03 2.29
N SER A 42 -0.65 -3.45 1.20
CA SER A 42 0.16 -2.66 0.28
C SER A 42 0.71 -1.36 0.82
N VAL A 43 0.19 -0.87 1.94
CA VAL A 43 0.67 0.32 2.65
C VAL A 43 1.05 0.02 4.10
N MET A 44 1.10 -1.26 4.48
CA MET A 44 1.41 -1.66 5.84
C MET A 44 2.83 -1.28 6.27
N PRO A 45 3.88 -1.37 5.43
CA PRO A 45 5.24 -0.98 5.84
C PRO A 45 5.31 0.47 6.31
N ASP A 46 4.68 1.41 5.57
CA ASP A 46 4.58 2.85 5.87
C ASP A 46 3.85 3.19 7.19
N THR A 47 3.24 2.22 7.87
CA THR A 47 2.71 2.48 9.23
C THR A 47 3.82 2.86 10.21
N ASP A 48 5.07 2.53 9.86
CA ASP A 48 6.27 2.91 10.59
C ASP A 48 6.53 4.42 10.64
N ILE A 49 6.02 5.20 9.68
CA ILE A 49 6.10 6.67 9.69
C ILE A 49 5.38 7.23 10.93
N ILE A 50 4.23 6.64 11.25
CA ILE A 50 3.48 7.02 12.45
C ILE A 50 4.15 6.43 13.69
N MET A 51 4.66 5.18 13.61
CA MET A 51 5.31 4.54 14.76
C MET A 51 6.61 5.24 15.16
N ASN A 52 7.40 5.73 14.20
CA ASN A 52 8.63 6.50 14.45
C ASN A 52 8.35 7.70 15.35
N LYS A 53 7.23 8.40 15.12
CA LYS A 53 6.81 9.54 15.93
C LYS A 53 6.53 9.20 17.39
N VAL A 54 6.21 7.93 17.67
CA VAL A 54 5.93 7.42 19.03
C VAL A 54 7.16 6.72 19.62
N ILE A 55 7.91 6.00 18.78
CA ILE A 55 9.07 5.18 19.11
C ILE A 55 10.21 5.59 18.15
N PRO A 56 11.04 6.58 18.51
CA PRO A 56 12.04 7.17 17.61
C PRO A 56 13.10 6.19 17.09
N GLN A 57 13.23 5.01 17.71
CA GLN A 57 14.16 3.95 17.29
C GLN A 57 13.68 3.19 16.04
N ILE A 58 12.41 3.35 15.64
CA ILE A 58 11.87 2.73 14.43
C ILE A 58 12.19 3.65 13.25
N GLU A 59 13.33 3.43 12.60
CA GLU A 59 13.67 4.17 11.37
C GLU A 59 12.68 3.79 10.25
N HIS A 60 12.02 4.80 9.66
CA HIS A 60 11.26 4.61 8.42
C HIS A 60 12.21 4.08 7.33
N ARG A 61 11.74 3.15 6.49
CA ARG A 61 12.57 2.44 5.48
C ARG A 61 13.69 1.56 6.05
N GLY A 62 13.67 1.34 7.36
CA GLY A 62 14.55 0.42 8.08
C GLY A 62 13.99 -1.03 8.11
N PRO A 63 13.98 -1.70 9.28
CA PRO A 63 13.58 -3.10 9.40
C PRO A 63 12.17 -3.46 8.88
N THR A 64 11.24 -2.50 8.92
CA THR A 64 9.84 -2.62 8.45
C THR A 64 9.73 -2.76 6.94
N HIS A 65 10.72 -2.24 6.21
CA HIS A 65 10.82 -2.30 4.75
C HIS A 65 11.81 -3.37 4.27
N SER A 66 12.42 -4.12 5.19
CA SER A 66 13.30 -5.21 4.81
C SER A 66 12.49 -6.37 4.21
N THR A 67 12.85 -6.80 3.00
CA THR A 67 12.28 -7.97 2.35
C THR A 67 12.46 -9.25 3.18
N ILE A 68 13.58 -9.37 3.89
CA ILE A 68 13.89 -10.54 4.72
C ILE A 68 12.89 -10.64 5.88
N ILE A 69 12.77 -9.58 6.69
CA ILE A 69 11.80 -9.49 7.78
C ILE A 69 10.36 -9.66 7.31
N LEU A 70 9.97 -9.04 6.19
CA LEU A 70 8.62 -9.23 5.62
C LEU A 70 8.38 -10.68 5.19
N PHE A 71 9.37 -11.36 4.62
CA PHE A 71 9.26 -12.77 4.27
C PHE A 71 9.16 -13.67 5.51
N LEU A 72 10.03 -13.45 6.50
CA LEU A 72 10.02 -14.20 7.76
C LEU A 72 8.70 -14.04 8.52
N SER A 73 8.16 -12.81 8.58
CA SER A 73 6.86 -12.56 9.23
C SER A 73 5.70 -13.25 8.50
N PHE A 74 5.82 -13.46 7.19
CA PHE A 74 4.84 -14.20 6.40
C PHE A 74 5.02 -15.72 6.46
N MET A 75 6.13 -16.27 6.97
CA MET A 75 6.36 -17.72 7.01
C MET A 75 5.24 -18.49 7.76
N PRO A 76 4.77 -18.06 8.95
CA PRO A 76 3.65 -18.73 9.61
C PRO A 76 2.37 -18.69 8.76
N ILE A 77 2.13 -17.57 8.07
CA ILE A 77 0.97 -17.40 7.17
C ILE A 77 1.09 -18.35 5.98
N PHE A 78 2.28 -18.49 5.39
CA PHE A 78 2.53 -19.47 4.33
C PHE A 78 2.35 -20.91 4.82
N ALA A 79 2.80 -21.25 6.03
CA ALA A 79 2.61 -22.60 6.57
C ALA A 79 1.12 -22.97 6.72
N LEU A 80 0.30 -22.01 7.16
CA LEU A 80 -1.13 -22.21 7.39
C LEU A 80 -1.97 -22.13 6.10
N TYR A 81 -1.76 -21.09 5.30
CA TYR A 81 -2.62 -20.75 4.15
C TYR A 81 -2.02 -21.15 2.80
N ARG A 82 -0.75 -21.56 2.77
CA ARG A 82 -0.03 -22.06 1.58
C ARG A 82 -0.17 -21.07 0.42
N LYS A 83 -0.53 -21.56 -0.77
CA LYS A 83 -0.71 -20.74 -1.98
C LYS A 83 -1.77 -19.63 -1.85
N LYS A 84 -2.70 -19.72 -0.90
CA LYS A 84 -3.69 -18.66 -0.65
C LYS A 84 -3.06 -17.40 -0.04
N ALA A 85 -1.87 -17.52 0.57
CA ALA A 85 -1.14 -16.40 1.13
C ALA A 85 -0.37 -15.58 0.08
N ILE A 86 -0.05 -16.18 -1.09
CA ILE A 86 0.80 -15.57 -2.12
C ILE A 86 0.30 -14.19 -2.57
N PRO A 87 -0.99 -13.99 -2.91
CA PRO A 87 -1.46 -12.67 -3.34
C PRO A 87 -1.23 -11.57 -2.29
N TYR A 88 -1.39 -11.92 -1.01
CA TYR A 88 -1.23 -11.01 0.11
C TYR A 88 0.23 -10.70 0.40
N PHE A 89 1.10 -11.70 0.28
CA PHE A 89 2.54 -11.49 0.39
C PHE A 89 3.06 -10.58 -0.73
N LEU A 90 2.59 -10.80 -1.97
CA LEU A 90 2.95 -9.95 -3.11
C LEU A 90 2.47 -8.51 -2.92
N ALA A 91 1.28 -8.33 -2.36
CA ALA A 91 0.76 -7.01 -2.02
C ALA A 91 1.61 -6.29 -0.97
N LEU A 92 2.20 -7.02 -0.01
CA LEU A 92 3.07 -6.48 1.03
C LEU A 92 4.48 -6.18 0.50
N ILE A 93 5.14 -7.16 -0.12
CA ILE A 93 6.55 -7.08 -0.52
C ILE A 93 6.81 -6.12 -1.69
N GLN A 94 5.80 -5.87 -2.53
CA GLN A 94 5.92 -4.89 -3.61
C GLN A 94 6.34 -3.50 -3.11
N HIS A 95 5.94 -3.16 -1.88
CA HIS A 95 6.13 -1.86 -1.29
C HIS A 95 7.63 -1.52 -1.20
N PRO A 96 8.46 -2.30 -0.48
CA PRO A 96 9.89 -2.07 -0.51
C PRO A 96 10.56 -2.56 -1.81
N LEU A 97 10.14 -3.70 -2.37
CA LEU A 97 10.92 -4.34 -3.45
C LEU A 97 10.81 -3.60 -4.79
N LEU A 98 9.69 -2.91 -5.03
CA LEU A 98 9.41 -2.25 -6.30
C LEU A 98 9.14 -0.77 -6.11
N ALA A 99 8.15 -0.41 -5.30
CA ALA A 99 7.71 0.97 -5.19
C ALA A 99 8.80 1.85 -4.58
N ASP A 100 9.21 1.59 -3.33
CA ASP A 100 10.24 2.40 -2.67
C ASP A 100 11.65 2.17 -3.23
N TYR A 101 11.92 0.98 -3.79
CA TYR A 101 13.19 0.75 -4.48
C TYR A 101 13.35 1.69 -5.69
N VAL A 102 12.27 1.95 -6.42
CA VAL A 102 12.30 2.82 -7.60
C VAL A 102 12.12 4.29 -7.22
N ALA A 103 11.17 4.60 -6.35
CA ALA A 103 10.73 5.96 -6.03
C ALA A 103 10.98 6.34 -4.57
N GLY A 104 11.35 7.60 -4.34
CA GLY A 104 11.60 8.14 -3.00
C GLY A 104 13.05 7.96 -2.54
N ALA A 105 13.24 7.77 -1.24
CA ALA A 105 14.53 7.56 -0.61
C ALA A 105 14.97 6.08 -0.62
N GLN A 106 16.24 5.83 -0.35
CA GLN A 106 16.78 4.48 -0.25
C GLN A 106 16.19 3.70 0.93
N ILE A 107 16.24 2.37 0.86
CA ILE A 107 15.66 1.43 1.84
C ILE A 107 16.69 0.41 2.35
N GLN A 108 16.59 -0.02 3.61
CA GLN A 108 17.38 -1.14 4.15
C GLN A 108 16.80 -2.50 3.73
N LEU A 109 16.83 -2.77 2.42
CA LEU A 109 16.14 -3.91 1.80
C LEU A 109 16.52 -5.28 2.40
N LEU A 110 17.78 -5.42 2.83
CA LEU A 110 18.41 -6.68 3.27
C LEU A 110 18.74 -6.71 4.78
N TRP A 111 18.12 -5.84 5.58
CA TRP A 111 18.26 -5.91 7.04
C TRP A 111 17.75 -7.26 7.57
N PRO A 112 18.37 -7.88 8.60
CA PRO A 112 19.49 -7.41 9.41
C PRO A 112 20.87 -7.84 8.89
N PHE A 113 20.97 -8.51 7.74
CA PHE A 113 22.28 -8.98 7.25
C PHE A 113 23.20 -7.82 6.82
N THR A 114 22.62 -6.70 6.41
CA THR A 114 23.32 -5.46 6.16
C THR A 114 22.43 -4.27 6.48
N THR A 115 23.04 -3.16 6.89
CA THR A 115 22.38 -1.85 7.09
C THR A 115 22.56 -0.94 5.87
N GLN A 116 23.08 -1.47 4.77
CA GLN A 116 23.22 -0.73 3.52
C GLN A 116 21.84 -0.37 2.95
N TYR A 117 21.77 0.85 2.44
CA TYR A 117 20.59 1.41 1.80
C TYR A 117 20.65 1.18 0.28
N TYR A 118 19.51 0.83 -0.32
CA TYR A 118 19.36 0.51 -1.74
C TYR A 118 18.22 1.32 -2.37
N GLY A 119 18.34 1.70 -3.64
CA GLY A 119 17.27 2.35 -4.40
C GLY A 119 17.78 3.13 -5.60
N ILE A 120 16.89 3.41 -6.57
CA ILE A 120 17.17 4.23 -7.75
C ILE A 120 16.99 5.73 -7.44
N GLU A 121 16.19 6.06 -6.43
CA GLU A 121 15.91 7.43 -5.96
C GLU A 121 15.26 8.35 -7.01
N ILE A 122 14.26 7.85 -7.75
CA ILE A 122 13.43 8.75 -8.55
C ILE A 122 12.68 9.69 -7.62
N ASP A 123 12.88 10.99 -7.79
CA ASP A 123 12.20 12.00 -6.99
C ASP A 123 10.68 11.86 -7.12
N ILE A 124 9.99 11.83 -5.99
CA ILE A 124 8.55 11.58 -5.95
C ILE A 124 7.73 12.67 -6.64
N LYS A 125 8.21 13.92 -6.61
CA LYS A 125 7.54 15.04 -7.27
C LYS A 125 7.92 15.13 -8.77
N SER A 126 8.83 14.28 -9.25
CA SER A 126 9.25 14.28 -10.66
C SER A 126 8.11 13.87 -11.60
N ALA A 127 8.17 14.38 -12.83
CA ALA A 127 7.24 13.99 -13.89
C ALA A 127 7.29 12.48 -14.16
N THR A 128 8.46 11.85 -14.02
CA THR A 128 8.64 10.40 -14.17
C THR A 128 7.82 9.64 -13.13
N ASN A 129 7.96 9.99 -11.85
CA ASN A 129 7.20 9.33 -10.78
C ASN A 129 5.68 9.55 -10.95
N VAL A 130 5.26 10.80 -11.18
CA VAL A 130 3.84 11.12 -11.42
C VAL A 130 3.28 10.33 -12.60
N SER A 131 4.06 10.13 -13.66
CA SER A 131 3.64 9.31 -14.81
C SER A 131 3.49 7.83 -14.45
N LEU A 132 4.43 7.28 -13.68
CA LEU A 132 4.38 5.88 -13.21
C LEU A 132 3.16 5.64 -12.32
N GLU A 133 2.91 6.54 -11.37
CA GLU A 133 1.73 6.55 -10.50
C GLU A 133 0.43 6.49 -11.32
N TRP A 134 0.31 7.35 -12.33
CA TRP A 134 -0.84 7.37 -13.23
C TRP A 134 -0.96 6.09 -14.06
N MET A 135 0.14 5.58 -14.62
CA MET A 135 0.11 4.32 -15.38
C MET A 135 -0.38 3.16 -14.50
N LEU A 136 0.16 3.03 -13.28
CA LEU A 136 -0.27 2.02 -12.32
C LEU A 136 -1.75 2.19 -11.95
N PHE A 137 -2.19 3.41 -11.66
CA PHE A 137 -3.58 3.71 -11.33
C PHE A 137 -4.55 3.38 -12.47
N LEU A 138 -4.19 3.69 -13.72
CA LEU A 138 -5.02 3.40 -14.89
C LEU A 138 -5.12 1.88 -15.14
N VAL A 139 -3.99 1.16 -15.03
CA VAL A 139 -3.98 -0.31 -15.14
C VAL A 139 -4.81 -0.94 -14.01
N PHE A 140 -4.65 -0.46 -12.78
CA PHE A 140 -5.45 -0.85 -11.64
C PHE A 140 -6.94 -0.68 -11.92
N THR A 141 -7.35 0.51 -12.36
CA THR A 141 -8.75 0.84 -12.65
C THR A 141 -9.31 -0.05 -13.75
N ALA A 142 -8.56 -0.25 -14.83
CA ALA A 142 -8.95 -1.13 -15.93
C ALA A 142 -9.18 -2.58 -15.45
N ILE A 143 -8.27 -3.13 -14.63
CA ILE A 143 -8.42 -4.48 -14.07
C ILE A 143 -9.61 -4.55 -13.11
N LEU A 144 -9.77 -3.54 -12.24
CA LEU A 144 -10.86 -3.47 -11.26
C LEU A 144 -12.23 -3.48 -11.93
N LEU A 145 -12.40 -2.70 -13.00
CA LEU A 145 -13.63 -2.63 -13.78
C LEU A 145 -13.87 -3.92 -14.58
N LYS A 146 -12.86 -4.41 -15.31
CA LYS A 146 -12.96 -5.63 -16.13
C LYS A 146 -13.30 -6.87 -15.29
N SER A 147 -12.76 -6.95 -14.07
CA SER A 147 -13.02 -8.05 -13.15
C SER A 147 -14.31 -7.91 -12.34
N LYS A 148 -15.06 -6.79 -12.50
CA LYS A 148 -16.27 -6.45 -11.72
C LYS A 148 -16.03 -6.40 -10.19
N ASN A 149 -14.77 -6.31 -9.80
CA ASN A 149 -14.32 -6.25 -8.41
C ASN A 149 -14.65 -4.91 -7.74
N VAL A 150 -14.98 -3.88 -8.53
CA VAL A 150 -15.48 -2.60 -8.01
C VAL A 150 -16.68 -2.78 -7.08
N THR A 151 -17.52 -3.80 -7.34
CA THR A 151 -18.71 -4.09 -6.53
C THR A 151 -18.39 -4.49 -5.09
N THR A 152 -17.15 -4.92 -4.80
CA THR A 152 -16.72 -5.27 -3.44
C THR A 152 -16.80 -4.10 -2.48
N PHE A 153 -16.57 -2.86 -2.95
CA PHE A 153 -16.63 -1.66 -2.11
C PHE A 153 -18.05 -1.19 -1.79
N PHE A 154 -19.06 -1.70 -2.51
CA PHE A 154 -20.46 -1.29 -2.36
C PHE A 154 -21.32 -2.37 -1.68
N LYS A 155 -20.69 -3.43 -1.17
CA LYS A 155 -21.36 -4.52 -0.47
C LYS A 155 -20.94 -4.51 0.99
N PRO A 156 -21.88 -4.73 1.93
CA PRO A 156 -21.52 -4.75 3.33
C PRO A 156 -20.78 -6.03 3.73
N TYR A 157 -19.54 -5.88 4.19
CA TYR A 157 -18.68 -6.93 4.73
C TYR A 157 -18.03 -6.45 6.02
N LYS A 158 -18.18 -7.19 7.14
CA LYS A 158 -17.52 -6.83 8.41
C LYS A 158 -16.00 -6.59 8.28
N SER A 159 -15.37 -7.22 7.30
CA SER A 159 -13.94 -7.13 7.02
C SER A 159 -13.52 -5.86 6.28
N SER A 160 -14.41 -5.03 5.73
CA SER A 160 -14.01 -3.78 5.07
C SER A 160 -13.65 -2.65 6.05
N LEU A 161 -13.89 -2.83 7.36
CA LEU A 161 -13.32 -1.95 8.39
C LEU A 161 -11.78 -1.89 8.34
N ILE A 162 -11.13 -2.92 7.77
CA ILE A 162 -9.69 -2.92 7.52
C ILE A 162 -9.25 -1.82 6.53
N LEU A 163 -10.16 -1.30 5.71
CA LEU A 163 -9.91 -0.16 4.82
C LEU A 163 -9.69 1.15 5.59
N SER A 164 -9.93 1.20 6.90
CA SER A 164 -9.59 2.36 7.73
C SER A 164 -8.12 2.75 7.58
N VAL A 165 -7.19 1.79 7.62
CA VAL A 165 -5.76 2.03 7.44
C VAL A 165 -5.45 2.65 6.06
N PRO A 166 -5.84 2.01 4.93
CA PRO A 166 -5.78 2.63 3.61
C PRO A 166 -6.41 4.02 3.54
N THR A 167 -7.57 4.23 4.17
CA THR A 167 -8.28 5.52 4.13
C THR A 167 -7.45 6.62 4.76
N PHE A 168 -6.88 6.39 5.95
CA PHE A 168 -6.01 7.38 6.58
C PHE A 168 -4.76 7.66 5.75
N SER A 169 -4.18 6.64 5.11
CA SER A 169 -2.96 6.82 4.29
C SER A 169 -3.16 7.72 3.06
N VAL A 170 -4.36 7.82 2.49
CA VAL A 170 -4.65 8.77 1.39
C VAL A 170 -5.33 10.05 1.85
N LEU A 171 -6.07 10.03 2.95
CA LEU A 171 -6.78 11.20 3.47
C LEU A 171 -5.79 12.22 4.05
N LEU A 172 -4.84 11.76 4.88
CA LEU A 172 -3.92 12.66 5.58
C LEU A 172 -3.05 13.49 4.62
N PRO A 173 -2.43 12.91 3.56
CA PRO A 173 -1.58 13.70 2.66
C PRO A 173 -2.38 14.74 1.86
N VAL A 174 -3.60 14.42 1.45
CA VAL A 174 -4.42 15.31 0.61
C VAL A 174 -4.97 16.49 1.41
N PHE A 175 -5.47 16.25 2.63
CA PHE A 175 -6.17 17.29 3.39
C PHE A 175 -5.32 18.00 4.43
N LEU A 176 -4.27 17.33 4.93
CA LEU A 176 -3.41 17.87 6.00
C LEU A 176 -1.95 18.05 5.56
N SER A 177 -1.62 17.73 4.29
CA SER A 177 -0.22 17.64 3.83
C SER A 177 0.64 16.78 4.75
N PHE A 178 0.02 15.75 5.34
CA PHE A 178 0.63 14.90 6.35
C PHE A 178 0.74 13.45 5.86
N PRO A 179 1.93 12.84 5.88
CA PRO A 179 3.20 13.43 6.28
C PRO A 179 3.86 14.26 5.16
N LEU A 180 3.31 14.18 3.94
CA LEU A 180 3.86 14.80 2.73
C LEU A 180 2.78 15.49 1.90
N GLU A 181 3.22 16.46 1.09
CA GLU A 181 2.39 17.19 0.15
C GLU A 181 2.20 16.41 -1.15
N VAL A 182 0.93 16.27 -1.56
CA VAL A 182 0.55 15.57 -2.79
C VAL A 182 0.60 16.52 -4.01
N PRO A 183 1.30 16.17 -5.10
CA PRO A 183 1.32 16.93 -6.33
C PRO A 183 -0.11 17.06 -6.85
N ILE A 184 -0.47 18.24 -7.33
CA ILE A 184 -1.84 18.53 -7.78
C ILE A 184 -2.36 17.50 -8.80
N TRP A 185 -1.46 16.97 -9.64
CA TRP A 185 -1.74 15.94 -10.64
C TRP A 185 -2.09 14.57 -10.06
N LEU A 186 -1.70 14.28 -8.82
CA LEU A 186 -2.04 13.03 -8.12
C LEU A 186 -3.26 13.19 -7.21
N ILE A 187 -3.83 14.38 -7.04
CA ILE A 187 -5.07 14.55 -6.27
C ILE A 187 -6.23 13.71 -6.82
N PRO A 188 -6.50 13.67 -8.15
CA PRO A 188 -7.61 12.87 -8.68
C PRO A 188 -7.57 11.37 -8.31
N PRO A 189 -6.46 10.62 -8.46
CA PRO A 189 -6.41 9.22 -8.05
C PRO A 189 -6.52 9.05 -6.52
N HIS A 190 -6.01 10.00 -5.72
CA HIS A 190 -6.23 9.96 -4.27
C HIS A 190 -7.72 10.11 -3.93
N LEU A 191 -8.41 11.09 -4.53
CA LEU A 191 -9.85 11.29 -4.32
C LEU A 191 -10.67 10.08 -4.75
N PHE A 192 -10.26 9.40 -5.83
CA PHE A 192 -10.88 8.14 -6.24
C PHE A 192 -10.79 7.07 -5.13
N PHE A 193 -9.59 6.82 -4.58
CA PHE A 193 -9.42 5.85 -3.50
C PHE A 193 -10.17 6.25 -2.22
N ILE A 194 -10.08 7.53 -1.83
CA ILE A 194 -10.80 8.08 -0.67
C ILE A 194 -12.30 7.80 -0.80
N PHE A 195 -12.89 8.13 -1.96
CA PHE A 195 -14.31 7.91 -2.19
C PHE A 195 -14.69 6.43 -2.08
N MET A 196 -13.94 5.53 -2.74
CA MET A 196 -14.22 4.09 -2.66
C MET A 196 -14.12 3.55 -1.24
N PHE A 197 -13.10 3.95 -0.48
CA PHE A 197 -12.89 3.43 0.87
C PHE A 197 -13.90 3.98 1.86
N LEU A 198 -14.21 5.28 1.80
CA LEU A 198 -15.21 5.90 2.66
C LEU A 198 -16.60 5.30 2.44
N ILE A 199 -17.01 5.07 1.19
CA ILE A 199 -18.29 4.41 0.93
C ILE A 199 -18.35 3.04 1.56
N SER A 200 -17.30 2.22 1.36
CA SER A 200 -17.23 0.89 1.93
C SER A 200 -17.33 0.92 3.47
N LEU A 201 -16.61 1.85 4.11
CA LEU A 201 -16.65 2.03 5.57
C LEU A 201 -18.02 2.50 6.06
N ILE A 202 -18.64 3.47 5.38
CA ILE A 202 -19.96 4.00 5.76
C ILE A 202 -21.02 2.89 5.68
N ILE A 203 -21.01 2.09 4.61
CA ILE A 203 -21.95 0.96 4.44
C ILE A 203 -21.81 -0.04 5.60
N ASP A 204 -20.58 -0.37 5.99
CA ASP A 204 -20.34 -1.32 7.07
C ASP A 204 -20.69 -0.77 8.45
N VAL A 205 -20.30 0.48 8.74
CA VAL A 205 -20.66 1.15 9.99
C VAL A 205 -22.17 1.27 10.11
N HIS A 206 -22.87 1.68 9.05
CA HIS A 206 -24.32 1.77 9.03
C HIS A 206 -24.97 0.41 9.31
N LYS A 207 -24.51 -0.67 8.65
CA LYS A 207 -25.02 -2.02 8.90
C LYS A 207 -24.74 -2.53 10.32
N ILE A 208 -23.66 -2.09 10.96
CA ILE A 208 -23.35 -2.46 12.34
C ILE A 208 -24.27 -1.71 13.32
N LEU A 209 -24.50 -0.41 13.09
CA LEU A 209 -25.26 0.46 14.00
C LEU A 209 -26.78 0.26 13.91
N PHE A 210 -27.32 0.01 12.72
CA PHE A 210 -28.76 -0.07 12.46
C PHE A 210 -29.24 -1.50 12.20
N ARG A 211 -28.59 -2.47 12.85
CA ARG A 211 -28.89 -3.90 12.72
C ARG A 211 -29.93 -4.39 13.71
#